data_AF-A0A6B2TFF8-F1
#
_entry.id   AF-A0A6B2TFF8-F1
#
_cell.length_a   1.000
_cell.length_b   1.000
_cell.length_c   1.000
_cell.angle_alpha   90.00
_cell.angle_beta   90.00
_cell.angle_gamma   90.00
#
_symmetry.space_group_name_H-M   'P 1'
#
loop_
_entity.id
_entity.type
_entity.pdbx_description
1 polymer ?
#
loop_
_entity_poly.entity_id
_entity_poly.type
_entity_poly.pdbx_seq_one_letter_code
_entity_poly.pdbx_strand_id
1 'polypeptide(L)'
;VDPNEPGHYPACPLLRLTGVYCPGCGGLRSAHAFVHGDFAAALGANALAVAGYVLFAAVWTVWVVRTVRGRPLRITLGTAQLWGVGVLVTVFTVARNLPFGSWLHP
;
A
#
# COMPACT_ATOMS: atom_id res chain seq x y z
N VAL A 1 -16.51 0.03 10.04
CA VAL A 1 -16.99 1.19 9.27
C VAL A 1 -16.51 1.00 7.85
N ASP A 2 -17.42 0.87 6.90
CA ASP A 2 -17.07 0.57 5.51
C ASP A 2 -16.54 1.85 4.81
N PRO A 3 -15.31 1.85 4.28
CA PRO A 3 -14.75 2.98 3.53
C PRO A 3 -15.33 3.16 2.12
N ASN A 4 -16.17 2.22 1.66
CA ASN A 4 -16.94 2.36 0.43
C ASN A 4 -18.21 3.21 0.65
N GLU A 5 -18.67 3.33 1.90
CA GLU A 5 -19.82 4.15 2.23
C GLU A 5 -19.43 5.64 2.35
N PRO A 6 -20.09 6.54 1.60
CA PRO A 6 -19.83 7.97 1.70
C PRO A 6 -20.25 8.52 3.07
N GLY A 7 -19.56 9.57 3.54
CA GLY A 7 -19.88 10.24 4.80
C GLY A 7 -19.01 9.84 5.99
N HIS A 8 -18.26 8.73 5.89
CA HIS A 8 -17.35 8.29 6.96
C HIS A 8 -15.93 8.85 6.82
N TYR A 9 -15.48 9.12 5.59
CA TYR A 9 -14.11 9.58 5.31
C TYR A 9 -14.10 10.71 4.27
N PRO A 10 -13.24 11.73 4.44
CA PRO A 10 -13.12 12.80 3.47
C PRO A 10 -12.56 12.29 2.14
N ALA A 11 -12.98 12.91 1.04
CA ALA A 11 -12.42 12.65 -0.28
C ALA A 11 -10.93 13.03 -0.33
N CYS A 12 -10.15 12.34 -1.16
CA CYS A 12 -8.73 12.63 -1.35
C CYS A 12 -8.55 14.05 -1.94
N PRO A 13 -7.90 14.98 -1.22
CA PRO A 13 -7.77 16.35 -1.68
C PRO A 13 -6.92 16.45 -2.96
N LEU A 14 -5.88 15.62 -3.09
CA LEU A 14 -5.03 15.62 -4.27
C LEU A 14 -5.84 15.21 -5.52
N LEU A 15 -6.55 14.08 -5.46
CA LEU A 15 -7.39 13.63 -6.56
C LEU A 15 -8.45 14.68 -6.91
N ARG A 16 -9.07 15.31 -5.90
CA ARG A 16 -10.08 16.35 -6.11
C ARG A 16 -9.52 17.59 -6.81
N LEU A 17 -8.29 17.99 -6.46
CA LEU A 17 -7.68 19.24 -6.93
C LEU A 17 -6.92 19.08 -8.25
N THR A 18 -6.26 17.94 -8.46
CA THR A 18 -5.35 17.73 -9.61
C THR A 18 -5.82 16.65 -10.57
N GLY A 19 -6.79 15.81 -10.18
CA GLY A 19 -7.20 14.63 -10.95
C GLY A 19 -6.17 13.49 -10.94
N VAL A 20 -5.06 13.63 -10.20
CA VAL A 20 -3.97 12.64 -10.18
C VAL A 20 -4.15 11.67 -9.02
N TYR A 21 -4.05 10.37 -9.31
CA TYR A 21 -4.01 9.33 -8.31
C TYR A 21 -2.62 9.24 -7.68
N CYS A 22 -2.51 9.52 -6.38
CA CYS A 22 -1.28 9.33 -5.63
C CYS A 22 -1.04 7.85 -5.30
N PRO A 23 0.18 7.44 -4.89
CA PRO A 23 0.45 6.04 -4.56
C PRO A 23 -0.41 5.51 -3.40
N GLY A 24 -0.95 6.40 -2.55
CA GLY A 24 -1.83 6.05 -1.43
C GLY A 24 -3.32 6.00 -1.76
N CYS A 25 -3.77 6.42 -2.95
CA CYS A 25 -5.20 6.40 -3.30
C CYS A 25 -5.77 4.98 -3.20
N GLY A 26 -6.99 4.84 -2.66
CA GLY A 26 -7.61 3.52 -2.45
C GLY A 26 -6.98 2.68 -1.33
N GLY A 27 -5.97 3.19 -0.61
CA GLY A 27 -5.29 2.43 0.46
C GLY A 27 -6.23 2.00 1.59
N LEU A 28 -7.19 2.84 1.98
CA LEU A 28 -8.16 2.48 3.02
C LEU A 28 -9.13 1.39 2.57
N ARG A 29 -9.63 1.46 1.32
CA ARG A 29 -10.45 0.40 0.71
C ARG A 29 -9.67 -0.91 0.59
N SER A 30 -8.40 -0.81 0.18
CA SER A 30 -7.49 -1.95 0.09
C SER A 30 -7.27 -2.62 1.46
N ALA A 31 -6.98 -1.83 2.50
CA ALA A 31 -6.84 -2.34 3.86
C ALA A 31 -8.11 -3.04 4.36
N HIS A 32 -9.28 -2.43 4.12
CA HIS A 32 -10.56 -3.02 4.47
C HIS A 32 -10.75 -4.37 3.77
N ALA A 33 -10.63 -4.42 2.44
CA ALA A 33 -10.78 -5.65 1.68
C ALA A 33 -9.77 -6.73 2.11
N PHE A 34 -8.50 -6.36 2.33
CA PHE A 34 -7.44 -7.27 2.76
C PHE A 34 -7.75 -7.93 4.11
N VAL A 35 -8.20 -7.16 5.10
CA VAL A 35 -8.54 -7.68 6.44
C VAL A 35 -9.80 -8.56 6.41
N HIS A 36 -10.71 -8.32 5.47
CA HIS A 36 -11.91 -9.14 5.26
C HIS A 36 -11.66 -10.36 4.35
N GLY A 37 -10.42 -10.56 3.86
CA GLY A 37 -10.03 -11.70 3.03
C GLY A 37 -10.33 -11.57 1.54
N ASP A 38 -10.82 -10.41 1.08
CA ASP A 38 -11.03 -10.13 -0.34
C ASP A 38 -9.75 -9.56 -0.96
N PHE A 39 -8.81 -10.46 -1.30
CA PHE A 39 -7.52 -10.07 -1.87
C PHE A 39 -7.63 -9.51 -3.28
N ALA A 40 -8.63 -9.93 -4.06
CA ALA A 40 -8.84 -9.43 -5.41
C ALA A 40 -9.28 -7.96 -5.37
N ALA A 41 -10.26 -7.63 -4.53
CA ALA A 41 -10.67 -6.25 -4.31
C ALA A 41 -9.55 -5.43 -3.66
N ALA A 42 -8.75 -6.01 -2.74
CA ALA A 42 -7.62 -5.32 -2.13
C ALA A 42 -6.55 -4.91 -3.14
N LEU A 43 -6.19 -5.82 -4.06
CA LEU A 43 -5.21 -5.59 -5.13
C LEU A 43 -5.71 -4.54 -6.13
N GLY A 44 -6.98 -4.63 -6.54
CA GLY A 44 -7.61 -3.64 -7.42
C GLY A 44 -7.64 -2.25 -6.77
N ALA A 45 -7.96 -2.18 -5.48
CA ALA A 45 -8.01 -0.92 -4.74
C ALA A 45 -6.62 -0.28 -4.56
N ASN A 46 -5.59 -1.07 -4.21
CA ASN A 46 -4.20 -0.60 -4.15
C ASN A 46 -3.18 -1.76 -4.03
N ALA A 47 -2.62 -2.21 -5.17
CA ALA A 47 -1.63 -3.29 -5.17
C ALA A 47 -0.33 -2.96 -4.41
N LEU A 48 0.12 -1.71 -4.44
CA LEU A 48 1.31 -1.28 -3.69
C LEU A 48 1.08 -1.40 -2.18
N ALA A 49 -0.12 -1.06 -1.71
CA ALA A 49 -0.48 -1.19 -0.31
C ALA A 49 -0.51 -2.67 0.12
N VAL A 50 -1.10 -3.56 -0.69
CA VAL A 50 -1.09 -5.01 -0.44
C VAL A 50 0.33 -5.56 -0.29
N ALA A 51 1.24 -5.20 -1.20
CA ALA A 51 2.64 -5.58 -1.09
C ALA A 51 3.28 -5.08 0.21
N GLY A 52 2.96 -3.84 0.60
CA GLY A 52 3.36 -3.26 1.88
C GLY A 52 2.82 -4.03 3.09
N TYR A 53 1.56 -4.45 3.07
CA TYR A 53 0.94 -5.24 4.15
C TYR A 53 1.62 -6.61 4.31
N VAL A 54 1.88 -7.30 3.20
CA VAL A 54 2.56 -8.60 3.19
C VAL A 54 4.00 -8.47 3.70
N LEU A 55 4.74 -7.46 3.22
CA LEU A 55 6.09 -7.20 3.67
C LEU A 55 6.12 -6.86 5.16
N PHE A 56 5.20 -6.01 5.63
CA PHE A 56 5.08 -5.65 7.03
C PHE A 56 4.80 -6.89 7.88
N ALA A 57 3.84 -7.74 7.50
CA ALA A 57 3.53 -8.97 8.20
C ALA A 57 4.76 -9.89 8.29
N ALA A 58 5.48 -10.09 7.19
CA ALA A 58 6.68 -10.92 7.16
C ALA A 58 7.79 -10.37 8.07
N VAL A 59 8.09 -9.08 7.98
CA VAL A 59 9.10 -8.41 8.81
C VAL A 59 8.71 -8.48 10.29
N TRP A 60 7.44 -8.24 10.59
CA TRP A 60 6.91 -8.31 11.95
C TRP A 60 7.04 -9.74 12.52
N THR A 61 6.65 -10.76 11.76
CA THR A 61 6.80 -12.17 12.18
C THR A 61 8.27 -12.52 12.43
N VAL A 62 9.18 -12.15 11.51
CA VAL A 62 10.62 -12.40 11.69
C VAL A 62 11.13 -11.68 12.94
N TRP A 63 10.71 -10.44 13.15
CA TRP A 63 11.07 -9.66 14.33
C TRP A 63 10.58 -10.32 15.62
N VAL A 64 9.30 -10.71 15.70
CA VAL A 64 8.73 -11.41 16.87
C VAL A 64 9.50 -12.70 17.15
N VAL A 65 9.70 -13.54 16.14
CA VAL A 65 10.41 -14.82 16.29
C VAL A 65 11.84 -14.61 16.77
N ARG A 66 12.55 -13.59 16.25
CA ARG A 66 13.92 -13.30 16.67
C ARG A 66 14.00 -12.72 18.07
N THR A 67 13.10 -11.81 18.42
CA THR A 67 13.00 -11.23 19.76
C THR A 67 12.72 -12.31 20.81
N VAL A 68 11.77 -13.20 20.56
CA VAL A 68 11.47 -14.35 21.45
C VAL A 68 12.66 -15.30 21.60
N ARG A 69 13.49 -15.44 20.56
CA ARG A 69 14.72 -16.24 20.57
C ARG A 69 15.95 -15.49 21.12
N GLY A 70 15.78 -14.29 21.67
CA GLY A 70 16.88 -13.48 22.21
C GLY A 70 17.88 -12.97 21.16
N ARG A 71 17.50 -12.96 19.87
CA ARG A 71 18.34 -12.47 18.77
C ARG A 71 17.88 -11.09 18.33
N PRO A 72 18.67 -10.02 18.49
CA PRO A 72 18.26 -8.70 18.03
C PRO A 72 18.18 -8.66 16.49
N LEU A 73 17.04 -8.22 15.95
CA LEU A 73 16.89 -7.91 14.54
C LEU A 73 17.31 -6.45 14.31
N ARG A 74 18.37 -6.22 13.53
CA ARG A 74 18.75 -4.90 13.04
C ARG A 74 18.42 -4.83 11.56
N ILE A 75 17.43 -4.01 11.21
CA ILE A 75 17.10 -3.71 9.82
C ILE A 75 17.74 -2.38 9.48
N THR A 76 18.74 -2.39 8.61
CA THR A 76 19.37 -1.18 8.07
C THR A 76 19.03 -1.07 6.60
N LEU A 77 18.31 0.00 6.25
CA LEU A 77 18.04 0.35 4.85
C LEU A 77 19.23 1.17 4.36
N GLY A 78 19.98 0.63 3.41
CA GLY A 78 21.00 1.38 2.70
C GLY A 78 20.40 2.32 1.66
N THR A 79 21.23 3.23 1.15
CA THR A 79 20.85 4.20 0.11
C THR A 79 20.24 3.51 -1.12
N ALA A 80 20.78 2.37 -1.56
CA ALA A 80 20.26 1.61 -2.69
C ALA A 80 18.82 1.11 -2.45
N GLN A 81 18.50 0.64 -1.24
CA GLN A 81 17.16 0.19 -0.89
C GLN A 81 16.18 1.36 -0.85
N LEU A 82 16.59 2.51 -0.30
CA LEU A 82 15.77 3.73 -0.29
C LEU A 82 15.46 4.20 -1.72
N TRP A 83 16.46 4.20 -2.61
CA TRP A 83 16.25 4.48 -4.03
C TRP A 83 15.33 3.45 -4.70
N GLY A 84 15.49 2.17 -4.38
CA GLY A 84 14.62 1.11 -4.88
C GLY A 84 13.15 1.33 -4.52
N VAL A 85 12.87 1.70 -3.26
CA VAL A 85 11.52 2.06 -2.81
C VAL A 85 11.01 3.29 -3.55
N GLY A 86 11.84 4.34 -3.68
CA GLY A 86 11.48 5.54 -4.43
C GLY A 86 11.11 5.24 -5.88
N VAL A 87 11.96 4.49 -6.60
CA VAL A 87 11.71 4.06 -7.98
C VAL A 87 10.43 3.23 -8.08
N LEU A 88 10.22 2.28 -7.17
CA LEU A 88 9.01 1.46 -7.14
C LEU A 88 7.75 2.31 -6.99
N VAL A 89 7.74 3.24 -6.03
CA VAL A 89 6.62 4.15 -5.78
C VAL A 89 6.37 5.06 -6.99
N THR A 90 7.42 5.59 -7.60
CA THR A 90 7.31 6.42 -8.80
C THR A 90 6.75 5.64 -9.97
N VAL A 91 7.30 4.45 -10.27
CA VAL A 91 6.83 3.58 -11.35
C VAL A 91 5.37 3.19 -11.13
N PHE A 92 4.98 2.83 -9.91
CA PHE A 92 3.59 2.53 -9.57
C PHE A 92 2.67 3.74 -9.80
N THR A 93 3.09 4.92 -9.34
CA THR A 93 2.31 6.15 -9.51
C THR A 93 2.13 6.49 -10.99
N VAL A 94 3.19 6.37 -11.78
CA VAL A 94 3.14 6.59 -13.23
C VAL A 94 2.21 5.56 -13.87
N ALA A 95 2.45 4.26 -13.68
CA ALA A 95 1.63 3.19 -14.26
C ALA A 95 0.14 3.33 -13.94
N ARG A 96 -0.21 3.76 -12.72
CA ARG A 96 -1.60 3.98 -12.28
C ARG A 96 -2.28 5.18 -12.94
N ASN A 97 -1.54 6.17 -13.41
CA ASN A 97 -2.09 7.35 -14.09
C ASN A 97 -2.05 7.23 -15.62
N LEU A 98 -1.44 6.18 -16.18
CA LEU A 98 -1.48 5.90 -17.62
C LEU A 98 -2.76 5.14 -18.03
N PRO A 99 -3.20 5.24 -19.30
CA PRO A 99 -4.47 4.68 -19.79
C PRO A 99 -4.57 3.14 -19.67
N PHE A 100 -3.44 2.42 -19.60
CA PHE A 100 -3.44 0.98 -19.33
C PHE A 100 -3.57 0.62 -17.84
N GLY A 101 -3.53 1.61 -16.94
CA GLY A 101 -3.64 1.47 -15.48
C GLY A 101 -5.04 1.69 -14.93
N SER A 102 -6.06 1.86 -15.79
CA SER A 102 -7.46 2.11 -15.41
C SER A 102 -8.03 1.08 -14.43
N TRP A 103 -7.55 -0.16 -14.47
CA TRP A 103 -7.88 -1.25 -13.54
C TRP A 103 -7.43 -1.01 -12.09
N LEU A 104 -6.49 -0.09 -11.86
CA LEU A 104 -6.07 0.37 -10.54
C LEU A 104 -6.82 1.63 -10.10
N HIS A 105 -7.85 2.07 -10.82
CA HIS A 105 -8.70 3.16 -10.36
C HIS A 105 -9.72 2.59 -9.37
N PRO A 106 -9.68 3.03 -8.11
CA PRO A 106 -10.47 2.43 -7.06
C PRO A 106 -11.90 2.98 -7.00
#